data_AF-A0A2V9FGC0-F1
#
_entry.id   AF-A0A2V9FGC0-F1
#
_cell.length_a   1.000
_cell.length_b   1.000
_cell.length_c   1.000
_cell.angle_alpha   90.00
_cell.angle_beta   90.00
_cell.angle_gamma   90.00
#
_symmetry.space_group_name_H-M   'P 1'
#
loop_
_entity.id
_entity.type
_entity.pdbx_description
1 polymer ?
#
loop_
_entity_poly.entity_id
_entity_poly.type
_entity_poly.pdbx_seq_one_letter_code
_entity_poly.pdbx_strand_id
1 'polypeptide(L)' 'MRNRQLRRWEKTYNCVRPHQSLAYLTPLEFITRWKHNLRKAKCH' A
#
# COMPACT_ATOMS: atom_id res chain seq x y z
N MET A 1 -18.58 -0.91 -19.55
CA MET A 1 -17.83 -1.59 -18.46
C MET A 1 -16.36 -1.78 -18.87
N ARG A 2 -15.52 -0.75 -18.77
CA ARG A 2 -14.10 -0.84 -19.18
C ARG A 2 -13.24 -1.45 -18.07
N ASN A 3 -12.48 -2.47 -18.44
CA ASN A 3 -11.28 -3.02 -17.80
C ASN A 3 -11.43 -3.56 -16.36
N ARG A 4 -12.33 -4.53 -16.14
CA ARG A 4 -12.40 -5.31 -14.89
C ARG A 4 -11.08 -5.99 -14.53
N GLN A 5 -10.33 -6.49 -15.53
CA GLN A 5 -9.01 -7.07 -15.31
C GLN A 5 -7.99 -6.04 -14.80
N LEU A 6 -7.99 -4.83 -15.35
CA LEU A 6 -7.07 -3.77 -14.90
C LEU A 6 -7.32 -3.37 -13.45
N ARG A 7 -8.59 -3.20 -13.05
CA ARG A 7 -8.94 -2.93 -11.64
C ARG A 7 -8.54 -4.07 -10.70
N ARG A 8 -8.60 -5.32 -11.18
CA ARG A 8 -8.14 -6.47 -10.40
C ARG A 8 -6.62 -6.43 -10.21
N TRP A 9 -5.88 -6.12 -11.27
CA TRP A 9 -4.43 -5.94 -11.22
C TRP A 9 -4.01 -4.79 -10.30
N GLU A 10 -4.71 -3.67 -10.35
CA GLU A 10 -4.49 -2.53 -9.46
C GLU A 10 -4.67 -2.91 -7.99
N LYS A 11 -5.74 -3.64 -7.65
CA LYS A 11 -5.96 -4.15 -6.29
C LYS A 11 -4.86 -5.12 -5.87
N THR A 12 -4.45 -6.03 -6.76
CA THR A 12 -3.35 -6.96 -6.47
C THR A 12 -2.07 -6.18 -6.21
N TYR A 13 -1.66 -5.24 -7.05
CA TYR A 13 -0.41 -4.50 -6.85
C TYR A 13 -0.40 -3.65 -5.57
N ASN A 14 -1.51 -2.98 -5.27
CA ASN A 14 -1.60 -2.08 -4.13
C ASN A 14 -1.75 -2.82 -2.78
N CYS A 15 -2.33 -4.02 -2.78
CA CYS A 15 -2.70 -4.74 -1.55
C CYS A 15 -2.03 -6.11 -1.38
N VAL A 16 -1.57 -6.75 -2.45
CA VAL A 16 -1.01 -8.10 -2.44
C VAL A 16 0.41 -8.04 -2.97
N ARG A 17 1.37 -8.41 -2.13
CA ARG A 17 2.77 -8.29 -2.49
C ARG A 17 3.22 -9.54 -3.27
N PRO A 18 3.58 -9.43 -4.56
CA PRO A 18 3.98 -10.60 -5.34
C PRO A 18 5.42 -11.06 -5.03
N HIS A 19 6.23 -10.21 -4.37
CA HIS A 19 7.63 -10.49 -4.05
C HIS A 19 7.82 -10.63 -2.53
N GLN A 20 7.52 -11.83 -2.01
CA GLN A 20 7.67 -12.19 -0.59
C GLN A 20 9.12 -12.13 -0.06
N SER A 21 10.13 -11.96 -0.92
CA SER A 21 11.53 -12.25 -0.60
C SER A 21 12.29 -11.17 0.19
N LEU A 22 11.79 -9.94 0.20
CA LEU A 22 12.37 -8.84 1.00
C LEU A 22 11.20 -8.25 1.76
N ALA A 23 11.20 -8.18 3.08
CA ALA A 23 10.07 -7.74 3.92
C ALA A 23 9.62 -6.27 3.73
N TYR A 24 9.58 -5.75 2.49
CA TYR A 24 9.04 -4.42 2.21
C TYR A 24 7.54 -4.38 2.42
N LEU A 25 7.10 -3.18 2.83
CA LEU A 25 5.70 -2.83 2.96
C LEU A 25 5.05 -2.77 1.56
N THR A 26 3.77 -3.12 1.48
CA THR A 26 2.93 -2.74 0.34
C THR A 26 2.81 -1.21 0.26
N PRO A 27 2.50 -0.64 -0.92
CA PRO A 27 2.26 0.81 -1.04
C PRO A 27 1.22 1.33 -0.03
N LEU A 28 0.16 0.54 0.22
CA LEU A 28 -0.87 0.88 1.20
C LEU A 28 -0.33 0.92 2.64
N GLU A 29 0.46 -0.08 3.03
CA GLU A 29 1.08 -0.15 4.35
C GLU A 29 2.10 0.99 4.55
N PHE A 30 2.87 1.33 3.52
CA PHE A 30 3.80 2.45 3.54
C PHE A 30 3.07 3.77 3.82
N ILE A 31 2.02 4.08 3.05
CA ILE A 31 1.23 5.31 3.23
C ILE A 31 0.59 5.35 4.61
N THR A 32 0.06 4.22 5.08
CA THR A 32 -0.57 4.10 6.40
C THR A 32 0.43 4.39 7.51
N ARG A 33 1.62 3.79 7.44
CA ARG A 33 2.70 4.02 8.40
C ARG A 33 3.22 5.45 8.36
N TRP A 34 3.38 6.03 7.17
CA TRP A 34 3.79 7.42 6.99
C TRP A 34 2.78 8.39 7.61
N LYS A 35 1.47 8.23 7.33
CA LYS A 35 0.41 9.04 7.95
C LYS A 35 0.39 8.90 9.47
N HIS A 36 0.60 7.70 10.00
CA HIS A 36 0.68 7.49 11.44
C HIS A 36 1.87 8.23 12.06
N ASN A 37 3.04 8.19 11.41
CA ASN A 37 4.22 8.92 11.85
C ASN A 37 4.01 10.44 11.81
N LEU A 38 3.35 10.97 10.78
CA LEU A 38 3.01 12.40 10.71
C LEU A 38 2.09 12.83 11.86
N ARG A 39 1.10 12.00 12.22
CA ARG A 39 0.21 12.29 13.36
C ARG A 39 0.98 12.28 14.68
N LYS A 40 1.92 11.35 14.85
CA LYS A 40 2.82 11.32 16.02
C LYS A 40 3.72 12.55 16.09
N ALA A 41 4.27 12.99 14.97
CA ALA A 41 5.13 14.18 14.91
C ALA A 41 4.38 15.48 15.21
N LYS A 42 3.07 15.53 14.94
CA LYS A 42 2.23 16.72 15.20
C LYS A 42 1.85 16.89 16.69
N CYS A 43 2.09 15.89 17.53
CA CYS A 43 1.75 15.91 18.96
C CYS A 43 2.95 16.20 19.87
N HIS A 44 3.95 16.95 19.40
CA HIS A 44 5.14 17.31 20.17
C HIS A 44 5.21 18.80 20.47
#